data_AF-A0A183B1M2-F1
#
_entry.id   AF-A0A183B1M2-F1
#
_cell.length_a   1.000
_cell.length_b   1.000
_cell.length_c   1.000
_cell.angle_alpha   90.00
_cell.angle_beta   90.00
_cell.angle_gamma   90.00
#
_symmetry.space_group_name_H-M   'P 1'
#
loop_
_entity.id
_entity.type
_entity.pdbx_description
1 polymer ?
#
loop_
_entity_poly.entity_id
_entity_poly.type
_entity_poly.pdbx_seq_one_letter_code
_entity_poly.pdbx_strand_id
1 'polypeptide(L)'
;MPPKKADSSKKVVEKQKQKVIELERLEREKQEKKEKKKLEKAELNELFKPVTELQKCAKGVDPKSVLCIFYKQGQCTKGDKCKFSHDLTIERKSEKRGIYSEEEKVEESMEDWDINKLEEVVSKKHEDTNKGLPPSTIVS
;
A
#
# COMPACT_ATOMS: atom_id res chain seq x y z
N MET A 1 -6.04 27.65 -72.84
CA MET A 1 -5.17 26.55 -72.35
C MET A 1 -5.04 26.66 -70.83
N PRO A 2 -5.54 25.72 -70.01
CA PRO A 2 -5.33 25.76 -68.57
C PRO A 2 -4.12 24.89 -68.18
N PRO A 3 -3.13 25.40 -67.41
CA PRO A 3 -2.10 24.55 -66.85
C PRO A 3 -2.54 23.94 -65.51
N LYS A 4 -2.44 22.61 -65.45
CA LYS A 4 -2.73 21.74 -64.31
C LYS A 4 -1.70 21.96 -63.19
N LYS A 5 -2.12 22.44 -62.00
CA LYS A 5 -1.31 22.43 -60.76
C LYS A 5 -2.18 22.16 -59.53
N ALA A 6 -2.72 20.94 -59.41
CA ALA A 6 -3.49 20.51 -58.23
C ALA A 6 -3.06 19.15 -57.64
N ASP A 7 -2.21 18.38 -58.35
CA ASP A 7 -1.84 17.01 -57.98
C ASP A 7 -0.67 16.90 -56.99
N SER A 8 0.26 17.87 -56.98
CA SER A 8 1.48 17.80 -56.16
C SER A 8 1.23 17.98 -54.66
N SER A 9 0.21 18.76 -54.27
CA SER A 9 -0.07 19.05 -52.86
C SER A 9 -0.73 17.86 -52.12
N LYS A 10 -1.48 17.01 -52.83
CA LYS A 10 -2.16 15.85 -52.22
C LYS A 10 -1.16 14.75 -51.80
N LYS A 11 -0.12 14.51 -52.61
CA LYS A 11 0.95 13.54 -52.30
C LYS A 11 1.78 13.91 -51.07
N VAL A 12 1.96 15.21 -50.79
CA VAL A 12 2.72 15.68 -49.62
C VAL A 12 1.93 15.41 -48.33
N VAL A 13 0.62 15.63 -48.35
CA VAL A 13 -0.27 15.38 -47.21
C VAL A 13 -0.38 13.88 -46.87
N GLU A 14 -0.48 13.03 -47.89
CA GLU A 14 -0.52 11.56 -47.72
C GLU A 14 0.77 11.03 -47.04
N LYS A 15 1.92 11.50 -47.51
CA LYS A 15 3.24 11.13 -46.98
C LYS A 15 3.44 11.63 -45.55
N GLN A 16 2.85 12.78 -45.20
CA GLN A 16 2.89 13.32 -43.85
C GLN A 16 1.99 12.51 -42.90
N LYS A 17 0.81 12.06 -43.34
CA LYS A 17 -0.05 11.16 -42.57
C LYS A 17 0.62 9.82 -42.27
N GLN A 18 1.26 9.19 -43.25
CA GLN A 18 2.01 7.94 -43.06
C GLN A 18 3.13 8.09 -42.02
N LYS A 19 3.81 9.24 -42.01
CA LYS A 19 4.89 9.51 -41.05
C LYS A 19 4.41 9.68 -39.61
N VAL A 20 3.22 10.24 -39.41
CA VAL A 20 2.59 10.36 -38.07
C VAL A 20 2.20 8.99 -37.53
N ILE A 21 1.62 8.13 -38.36
CA ILE A 21 1.23 6.75 -37.98
C ILE A 21 2.45 5.91 -37.57
N GLU A 22 3.56 6.04 -38.30
CA GLU A 22 4.82 5.34 -37.98
C GLU A 22 5.40 5.80 -36.63
N LEU A 23 5.39 7.11 -36.34
CA LEU A 23 5.87 7.66 -35.07
C LEU A 23 5.04 7.17 -33.89
N GLU A 24 3.72 7.18 -34.02
CA GLU A 24 2.79 6.71 -32.98
C GLU A 24 2.96 5.20 -32.68
N ARG A 25 3.27 4.40 -33.71
CA ARG A 25 3.62 2.97 -33.55
C ARG A 25 4.93 2.78 -32.76
N LEU A 26 5.96 3.56 -33.09
CA LEU A 26 7.26 3.52 -32.41
C LEU A 26 7.16 3.92 -30.93
N GLU A 27 6.34 4.93 -30.62
CA GLU A 27 6.09 5.34 -29.23
C GLU A 27 5.34 4.26 -28.43
N ARG A 28 4.37 3.59 -29.04
CA ARG A 28 3.65 2.46 -28.43
C ARG A 28 4.58 1.27 -28.14
N GLU A 29 5.39 0.87 -29.11
CA GLU A 29 6.39 -0.21 -28.94
C GLU A 29 7.41 0.14 -27.83
N LYS A 30 7.83 1.40 -27.74
CA LYS A 30 8.74 1.87 -26.67
C LYS A 30 8.08 1.83 -25.30
N GLN A 31 6.79 2.17 -25.22
CA GLN A 31 6.01 2.16 -23.98
C GLN A 31 5.77 0.72 -23.51
N GLU A 32 5.37 -0.19 -24.39
CA GLU A 32 5.21 -1.62 -24.09
C GLU A 32 6.53 -2.26 -23.64
N LYS A 33 7.65 -1.92 -24.28
CA LYS A 33 8.98 -2.41 -23.87
C LYS A 33 9.41 -1.86 -22.51
N LYS A 34 9.02 -0.64 -22.16
CA LYS A 34 9.29 -0.04 -20.84
C LYS A 34 8.43 -0.70 -19.76
N GLU A 35 7.15 -0.94 -20.04
CA GLU A 35 6.24 -1.61 -19.10
C GLU A 35 6.65 -3.08 -18.88
N LYS A 36 7.02 -3.83 -19.94
CA LYS A 36 7.57 -5.18 -19.78
C LYS A 36 8.83 -5.21 -18.93
N LYS A 37 9.77 -4.28 -19.17
CA LYS A 37 10.99 -4.16 -18.34
C LYS A 37 10.69 -3.77 -16.89
N LYS A 38 9.65 -2.96 -16.66
CA LYS A 38 9.22 -2.55 -15.32
C LYS A 38 8.58 -3.72 -14.57
N LEU A 39 7.72 -4.50 -15.25
CA LEU A 39 7.10 -5.70 -14.70
C LEU A 39 8.16 -6.76 -14.38
N GLU A 40 9.07 -7.07 -15.33
CA GLU A 40 10.17 -8.01 -15.11
C GLU A 40 11.07 -7.58 -13.94
N LYS A 41 11.37 -6.29 -13.83
CA LYS A 41 12.13 -5.75 -12.68
C LYS A 41 11.34 -5.83 -11.38
N ALA A 42 10.02 -5.66 -11.41
CA ALA A 42 9.16 -5.80 -10.24
C ALA A 42 9.07 -7.26 -9.78
N GLU A 43 8.86 -8.20 -10.71
CA GLU A 43 8.89 -9.64 -10.44
C GLU A 43 10.26 -10.06 -9.89
N LEU A 44 11.35 -9.55 -10.46
CA LEU A 44 12.70 -9.81 -9.95
C LEU A 44 12.90 -9.23 -8.53
N ASN A 45 12.32 -8.07 -8.24
CA ASN A 45 12.37 -7.46 -6.92
C ASN A 45 11.53 -8.23 -5.89
N GLU A 46 10.37 -8.76 -6.28
CA GLU A 46 9.51 -9.58 -5.42
C GLU A 46 10.14 -10.95 -5.15
N LEU A 47 10.77 -11.56 -6.16
CA LEU A 47 11.41 -12.86 -6.02
C LEU A 47 12.68 -12.79 -5.18
N PHE A 48 13.52 -11.77 -5.43
CA PHE A 48 14.82 -11.65 -4.78
C PHE A 48 14.84 -10.75 -3.55
N LYS A 49 13.68 -10.18 -3.13
CA LYS A 49 13.49 -9.27 -1.97
C LYS A 49 14.82 -8.69 -1.51
N PRO A 50 15.43 -7.77 -2.28
CA PRO A 50 16.81 -7.38 -2.06
C PRO A 50 16.93 -6.96 -0.60
N VAL A 51 17.77 -7.69 0.14
CA VAL A 51 17.94 -7.58 1.60
C VAL A 51 18.54 -6.21 1.90
N THR A 52 17.67 -5.20 1.90
CA THR A 52 18.00 -3.78 2.01
C THR A 52 17.70 -3.25 3.41
N GLU A 53 16.93 -3.99 4.20
CA GLU A 53 16.67 -3.66 5.59
C GLU A 53 17.70 -4.31 6.50
N LEU A 54 18.89 -3.71 6.51
CA LEU A 54 19.86 -3.95 7.58
C LEU A 54 19.20 -3.52 8.91
N GLN A 55 18.84 -4.50 9.74
CA GLN A 55 18.15 -4.31 11.02
C GLN A 55 18.79 -3.20 11.85
N LYS A 56 18.13 -2.03 11.93
CA LYS A 56 18.59 -0.90 12.74
C LYS A 56 18.18 -1.17 14.19
N CYS A 57 19.08 -1.67 15.02
CA CYS A 57 18.85 -1.70 16.47
C CYS A 57 18.66 -0.27 16.98
N ALA A 58 17.57 -0.04 17.71
CA ALA A 58 17.34 1.20 18.43
C ALA A 58 18.45 1.43 19.48
N LYS A 59 18.81 2.70 19.70
CA LYS A 59 19.85 3.09 20.66
C LYS A 59 19.39 2.72 22.08
N GLY A 60 19.98 1.67 22.66
CA GLY A 60 19.66 1.18 24.01
C GLY A 60 19.33 -0.32 24.09
N VAL A 61 19.16 -1.00 22.95
CA VAL A 61 18.98 -2.46 22.91
C VAL A 61 20.31 -3.12 22.57
N ASP A 62 20.77 -4.02 23.43
CA ASP A 62 21.97 -4.82 23.17
C ASP A 62 21.84 -5.57 21.85
N PRO A 63 22.77 -5.42 20.90
CA PRO A 63 22.60 -5.96 19.58
C PRO A 63 22.57 -7.51 19.55
N LYS A 64 23.10 -8.16 20.60
CA LYS A 64 23.07 -9.61 20.80
C LYS A 64 21.73 -10.12 21.36
N SER A 65 20.82 -9.26 21.82
CA SER A 65 19.46 -9.65 22.20
C SER A 65 18.50 -9.70 21.00
N VAL A 66 18.95 -9.28 19.82
CA VAL A 66 18.15 -9.29 18.58
C VAL A 66 18.67 -10.37 17.66
N LEU A 67 17.76 -11.16 17.08
CA LEU A 67 18.09 -12.22 16.12
C LEU A 67 18.65 -11.64 14.83
N CYS A 68 19.68 -12.27 14.27
CA CYS A 68 20.25 -11.86 12.99
C CYS A 68 19.30 -12.23 11.84
N ILE A 69 18.81 -11.24 11.09
CA ILE A 69 17.97 -11.46 9.91
C ILE A 69 18.67 -12.36 8.89
N PHE A 70 19.97 -12.12 8.66
CA PHE A 70 20.75 -12.94 7.73
C PHE A 70 20.92 -14.37 8.22
N TYR A 71 20.96 -14.60 9.54
CA TYR A 71 21.04 -15.97 10.07
C TYR A 71 19.70 -16.69 9.93
N LYS A 72 18.59 -16.00 10.19
CA LYS A 72 17.24 -16.48 9.91
C LYS A 72 17.03 -16.84 8.43
N GLN A 73 17.67 -16.08 7.53
CA GLN A 73 17.67 -16.33 6.07
C GLN A 73 18.75 -17.32 5.61
N GLY A 74 19.62 -17.82 6.49
CA GLY A 74 20.72 -18.72 6.13
C GLY A 74 21.86 -18.07 5.33
N GLN A 75 21.91 -16.74 5.24
CA GLN A 75 22.87 -15.95 4.47
C GLN A 75 23.92 -15.24 5.35
N CYS A 76 23.97 -15.52 6.65
CA CYS A 76 24.92 -14.87 7.55
C CYS A 76 26.34 -15.42 7.36
N THR A 77 27.25 -14.57 6.85
CA THR A 77 28.67 -14.89 6.69
C THR A 77 29.53 -14.58 7.92
N LYS A 78 28.95 -13.98 8.96
CA LYS A 78 29.69 -13.47 10.14
C LYS A 78 29.92 -14.52 11.23
N GLY A 79 29.20 -15.66 11.19
CA GLY A 79 29.31 -16.72 12.19
C GLY A 79 29.16 -16.21 13.63
N ASP A 80 29.95 -16.74 14.56
CA ASP A 80 29.92 -16.37 15.98
C ASP A 80 30.32 -14.93 16.30
N LYS A 81 30.95 -14.23 15.34
CA LYS A 81 31.33 -12.81 15.48
C LYS A 81 30.22 -11.87 15.03
N CYS A 82 29.03 -12.39 14.73
CA CYS A 82 27.90 -11.57 14.33
C CYS A 82 27.49 -10.60 15.46
N LYS A 83 27.18 -9.36 15.08
CA LYS A 83 26.66 -8.33 16.00
C LYS A 83 25.30 -8.73 16.58
N PHE A 84 24.56 -9.59 15.87
CA PHE A 84 23.22 -10.07 16.21
C PHE A 84 23.24 -11.54 16.63
N SER A 85 22.25 -11.98 17.41
CA SER A 85 22.14 -13.35 17.90
C SER A 85 21.88 -14.36 16.77
N HIS A 86 22.56 -15.50 16.82
CA HIS A 86 22.26 -16.69 16.01
C HIS A 86 21.38 -17.70 16.76
N ASP A 87 20.79 -17.31 17.89
CA ASP A 87 19.91 -18.17 18.65
C ASP A 87 18.45 -17.96 18.23
N LEU A 88 17.85 -18.98 17.59
CA LEU A 88 16.46 -18.96 17.11
C LEU A 88 15.43 -18.88 18.25
N THR A 89 15.84 -19.10 19.51
CA THR A 89 14.96 -19.06 20.68
C THR A 89 14.65 -17.62 21.11
N ILE A 90 15.47 -16.65 20.69
CA ILE A 90 15.32 -15.24 21.05
C ILE A 90 14.03 -14.62 20.47
N GLU A 91 13.60 -15.02 19.26
CA GLU A 91 12.37 -14.51 18.64
C GLU A 91 11.10 -14.99 19.37
N ARG A 92 11.16 -16.11 20.10
CA ARG A 92 10.03 -16.56 20.93
C ARG A 92 9.91 -15.80 22.26
N LYS A 93 10.95 -15.09 22.69
CA LYS A 93 11.01 -14.39 23.99
C LYS A 93 10.66 -12.91 23.92
N SER A 94 10.45 -12.34 22.72
CA SER A 94 10.00 -10.95 22.56
C SER A 94 8.53 -10.75 22.94
N GLU A 95 7.71 -11.80 22.91
CA GLU A 95 6.31 -11.71 23.32
C GLU A 95 6.14 -12.12 24.78
N LYS A 96 6.54 -11.25 25.70
CA LYS A 96 5.69 -11.10 26.90
C LYS A 96 4.46 -10.31 26.45
N ARG A 97 3.57 -10.96 25.69
CA ARG A 97 2.19 -10.50 25.52
C ARG A 97 1.62 -10.48 26.94
N GLY A 98 1.50 -9.27 27.49
CA GLY A 98 0.99 -9.08 28.83
C GLY A 98 -0.38 -9.75 28.88
N ILE A 99 -0.51 -10.80 29.68
CA ILE A 99 -1.74 -11.59 29.82
C ILE A 99 -2.89 -10.76 30.44
N TYR A 100 -2.65 -9.47 30.69
CA TYR A 100 -3.51 -8.58 31.46
C TYR A 100 -3.40 -7.14 30.97
N SER A 101 -3.66 -6.90 29.67
CA SER A 101 -4.12 -5.59 29.17
C SER A 101 -4.47 -5.76 27.69
N GLU A 102 -5.74 -5.98 27.40
CA GLU A 102 -6.42 -5.78 26.10
C GLU A 102 -7.81 -6.44 26.22
N GLU A 103 -8.64 -5.93 27.13
CA GLU A 103 -10.05 -5.87 26.82
C GLU A 103 -10.16 -4.98 25.58
N GLU A 104 -10.72 -5.52 24.50
CA GLU A 104 -10.80 -4.91 23.18
C GLU A 104 -11.47 -3.53 23.24
N LYS A 105 -10.68 -2.49 23.51
CA LYS A 105 -11.08 -1.11 23.23
C LYS A 105 -10.73 -0.82 21.77
N VAL A 106 -11.51 -1.43 20.87
CA VAL A 106 -11.69 -0.85 19.55
C VAL A 106 -12.29 0.52 19.80
N GLU A 107 -11.48 1.57 19.64
CA GLU A 107 -12.00 2.93 19.59
C GLU A 107 -12.77 3.06 18.27
N GLU A 108 -14.02 2.61 18.27
CA GLU A 108 -15.00 3.00 17.27
C GLU A 108 -15.20 4.51 17.41
N SER A 109 -14.48 5.23 16.56
CA SER A 109 -14.60 6.67 16.38
C SER A 109 -16.05 7.00 16.01
N MET A 110 -16.60 8.07 16.58
CA MET A 110 -18.01 8.46 16.40
C MET A 110 -18.38 8.77 14.94
N GLU A 111 -17.37 8.91 14.08
CA GLU A 111 -17.47 9.10 12.64
C GLU A 111 -17.85 7.82 11.85
N ASP A 112 -17.75 6.63 12.44
CA ASP A 112 -18.09 5.34 11.79
C ASP A 112 -19.50 4.83 12.17
N TRP A 113 -20.28 5.62 12.91
CA TRP A 113 -21.63 5.23 13.32
C TRP A 113 -22.62 5.41 12.17
N ASP A 114 -23.04 4.28 11.58
CA ASP A 114 -24.04 4.24 10.52
C ASP A 114 -25.44 4.66 11.01
N ILE A 115 -26.30 5.17 10.12
CA ILE A 115 -27.62 5.78 10.46
C ILE A 115 -28.48 4.82 11.30
N ASN A 116 -28.46 3.53 10.98
CA ASN A 116 -29.19 2.50 11.70
C ASN A 116 -28.69 2.30 13.14
N LYS A 117 -27.37 2.40 13.36
CA LYS A 117 -26.78 2.30 14.71
C LYS A 117 -27.14 3.51 15.56
N LEU A 118 -27.24 4.67 14.93
CA LEU A 118 -27.67 5.91 15.58
C LEU A 118 -29.15 5.85 16.00
N GLU A 119 -30.04 5.35 15.15
CA GLU A 119 -31.46 5.15 15.46
C GLU A 119 -31.69 4.15 16.60
N GLU A 120 -30.91 3.07 16.66
CA GLU A 120 -30.96 2.08 17.73
C GLU A 120 -30.59 2.70 19.10
N VAL A 121 -29.50 3.47 19.14
CA VAL A 121 -29.01 4.11 20.38
C VAL A 121 -29.98 5.21 20.83
N VAL A 122 -30.54 5.98 19.90
CA VAL A 122 -31.56 7.00 20.19
C VAL A 122 -32.82 6.35 20.74
N SER A 123 -33.36 5.32 20.09
CA SER A 123 -34.58 4.63 20.55
C SER A 123 -34.40 4.08 21.97
N LYS A 124 -33.29 3.40 22.22
CA LYS A 124 -32.96 2.83 23.54
C LYS A 124 -32.85 3.91 24.63
N LYS A 125 -32.26 5.07 24.30
CA LYS A 125 -32.12 6.18 25.25
C LYS A 125 -33.44 6.90 25.53
N HIS A 126 -34.33 7.01 24.53
CA HIS A 126 -35.64 7.63 24.68
C HIS A 126 -36.69 6.72 25.36
N GLU A 127 -36.56 5.40 25.27
CA GLU A 127 -37.41 4.46 26.02
C GLU A 127 -37.17 4.53 27.54
N ASP A 128 -35.92 4.76 27.96
CA ASP A 128 -35.58 4.84 29.39
C ASP A 128 -35.84 6.22 29.98
N THR A 129 -35.74 7.30 29.18
CA THR A 129 -35.87 8.68 29.66
C THR A 129 -37.26 9.29 29.47
N ASN A 130 -38.09 8.76 28.57
CA ASN A 130 -39.41 9.34 28.24
C ASN A 130 -40.61 8.50 28.71
N LYS A 131 -40.39 7.48 29.56
CA LYS A 131 -41.47 6.78 30.27
C LYS A 131 -42.15 7.74 31.25
N GLY A 132 -43.14 8.48 30.76
CA GLY A 132 -44.04 9.30 31.57
C GLY A 132 -43.98 10.81 31.35
N LEU A 133 -43.19 11.32 30.39
CA LEU A 133 -43.24 12.75 30.04
C LEU A 133 -44.09 12.96 28.78
N PRO A 134 -44.95 14.00 28.75
CA PRO A 134 -45.74 14.31 27.56
C PRO A 134 -44.84 14.83 26.43
N PRO A 135 -45.17 14.55 25.15
CA PRO A 135 -44.37 15.03 24.03
C PRO A 135 -44.35 16.57 24.02
N SER A 136 -43.15 17.15 23.93
CA SER A 136 -42.99 18.61 23.86
C SER A 136 -43.28 19.10 22.44
N THR A 137 -44.44 19.71 22.23
CA THR A 137 -44.74 20.46 21.00
C THR A 137 -43.97 21.77 21.01
N ILE A 138 -43.04 21.94 20.07
CA ILE A 138 -42.46 23.26 19.79
C ILE A 138 -43.53 24.10 19.10
N VAL A 139 -44.00 25.14 19.79
CA VAL A 139 -44.82 26.19 19.18
C VAL A 139 -43.85 27.03 18.35
N SER A 140 -44.04 27.01 17.03
CA SER A 140 -43.29 27.84 16.09
C SER A 140 -43.78 29.29 16.10
#